data_AF-E0WTC2-F1
#
_entry.id   AF-E0WTC2-F1
#
_cell.length_a   1.000
_cell.length_b   1.000
_cell.length_c   1.000
_cell.angle_alpha   90.00
_cell.angle_beta   90.00
_cell.angle_gamma   90.00
#
_symmetry.space_group_name_H-M   'P 1'
#
loop_
_entity.id
_entity.type
_entity.pdbx_description
1 polymer ?
#
loop_
_entity_poly.entity_id
_entity_poly.type
_entity_poly.pdbx_seq_one_letter_code
_entity_poly.pdbx_strand_id
1 'polypeptide(L)'
;MFAIKSNDRLILYQLRFLEVSMDYAIKGYRVNCDTNTSFWKAVGMPSRGAKLHQTLRDGMPYTVYTKLASVAGLELKELAKYIIIPQATLQRRAKLGRFKVDESDRLYRFAEVLKAATDLFEGDKERARQWLLNPVRGLGGRRPVEMIATSAEATAVLDLIGRLEHGIFA
;
A
#
# COMPACT_ATOMS: atom_id res chain seq x y z
N MET A 1 53.12 18.13 22.66
CA MET A 1 52.99 18.37 21.21
C MET A 1 52.52 17.07 20.55
N PHE A 2 51.21 16.78 20.61
CA PHE A 2 50.66 15.53 20.09
C PHE A 2 50.30 15.70 18.62
N ALA A 3 51.06 15.04 17.75
CA ALA A 3 50.85 15.01 16.31
C ALA A 3 49.61 14.17 15.99
N ILE A 4 48.51 14.83 15.64
CA ILE A 4 47.34 14.18 15.04
C ILE A 4 47.77 13.70 13.65
N LYS A 5 47.95 12.38 13.50
CA LYS A 5 48.22 11.71 12.21
C LYS A 5 47.19 12.18 11.18
N SER A 6 47.66 12.57 9.99
CA SER A 6 46.86 13.05 8.85
C SER A 6 45.70 12.13 8.40
N ASN A 7 45.62 10.90 8.89
CA ASN A 7 44.60 9.93 8.49
C ASN A 7 43.24 10.14 9.19
N ASP A 8 43.20 10.78 10.36
CA ASP A 8 41.94 10.96 11.11
C ASP A 8 41.10 12.13 10.57
N ARG A 9 41.74 13.15 9.99
CA ARG A 9 41.01 14.30 9.42
C ARG A 9 40.23 13.90 8.18
N LEU A 10 40.79 13.03 7.34
CA LEU A 10 40.16 12.56 6.10
C LEU A 10 38.86 11.79 6.38
N ILE A 11 38.83 10.99 7.45
CA ILE A 11 37.63 10.24 7.87
C ILE A 11 36.55 11.20 8.38
N LEU A 12 36.91 12.25 9.13
CA LEU A 12 35.97 13.25 9.63
C LEU A 12 35.38 14.12 8.51
N TYR A 13 36.16 14.45 7.47
CA TYR A 13 35.64 15.13 6.28
C TYR A 13 34.70 14.24 5.47
N GLN A 14 35.04 12.96 5.29
CA GLN A 14 34.20 12.00 4.57
C GLN A 14 32.87 11.74 5.29
N LEU A 15 32.88 11.61 6.63
CA LEU A 15 31.68 11.43 7.44
C LEU A 15 30.79 12.68 7.43
N ARG A 16 31.37 13.87 7.60
CA ARG A 16 30.61 15.13 7.51
C ARG A 16 30.04 15.36 6.10
N PHE A 17 30.77 14.95 5.06
CA PHE A 17 30.29 15.04 3.68
C PHE A 17 29.13 14.06 3.40
N LEU A 18 29.18 12.84 3.97
CA LEU A 18 28.10 11.87 3.93
C LEU A 18 26.87 12.33 4.72
N GLU A 19 27.03 12.91 5.91
CA GLU A 19 25.92 13.51 6.67
C GLU A 19 25.27 14.66 5.90
N VAL A 20 26.06 15.61 5.38
CA VAL A 20 25.54 16.75 4.61
C VAL A 20 24.87 16.29 3.32
N SER A 21 25.42 15.28 2.64
CA SER A 21 24.84 14.71 1.43
C SER A 21 23.56 13.92 1.72
N MET A 22 23.47 13.26 2.88
CA MET A 22 22.25 12.57 3.33
C MET A 22 21.17 13.55 3.77
N ASP A 23 21.52 14.63 4.46
CA ASP A 23 20.61 15.75 4.77
C ASP A 23 20.11 16.43 3.50
N TYR A 24 20.97 16.60 2.49
CA TYR A 24 20.58 17.10 1.16
C TYR A 24 19.68 16.12 0.43
N ALA A 25 19.95 14.82 0.50
CA ALA A 25 19.14 13.78 -0.12
C ALA A 25 17.74 13.71 0.53
N ILE A 26 17.66 13.82 1.87
CA ILE A 26 16.39 13.86 2.61
C ILE A 26 15.61 15.14 2.28
N LYS A 27 16.29 16.30 2.24
CA LYS A 27 15.67 17.59 1.92
C LYS A 27 15.27 17.72 0.45
N GLY A 28 15.97 17.01 -0.44
CA GLY A 28 15.68 16.90 -1.87
C GLY A 28 14.72 15.77 -2.23
N TYR A 29 14.42 14.86 -1.30
CA TYR A 29 13.47 13.76 -1.51
C TYR A 29 12.05 14.31 -1.60
N ARG A 30 11.62 14.62 -2.82
CA ARG A 30 10.22 14.85 -3.15
C ARG A 30 9.60 13.48 -3.38
N VAL A 31 8.67 13.07 -2.53
CA VAL A 31 7.84 11.89 -2.77
C VAL A 31 7.22 12.05 -4.15
N ASN A 32 7.61 11.22 -5.10
CA ASN A 32 7.12 11.28 -6.46
C ASN A 32 5.63 10.94 -6.43
N CYS A 33 4.76 11.95 -6.51
CA CYS A 33 3.31 11.80 -6.44
C CYS A 33 2.75 11.35 -7.80
N ASP A 34 3.22 10.20 -8.29
CA ASP A 34 2.90 9.69 -9.63
C ASP A 34 1.39 9.44 -9.87
N THR A 35 0.84 10.29 -10.74
CA THR A 35 0.15 10.03 -12.04
C THR A 35 -1.11 9.16 -12.17
N ASN A 36 -1.58 8.40 -11.19
CA ASN A 36 -2.91 7.76 -11.27
C ASN A 36 -3.89 8.26 -10.21
N THR A 37 -4.22 9.56 -10.29
CA THR A 37 -5.24 10.20 -9.46
C THR A 37 -6.62 9.56 -9.62
N SER A 38 -6.87 8.85 -10.74
CA SER A 38 -8.20 8.33 -11.07
C SER A 38 -8.69 7.26 -10.10
N PHE A 39 -7.85 6.26 -9.77
CA PHE A 39 -8.25 5.14 -8.90
C PHE A 39 -8.56 5.62 -7.48
N TRP A 40 -7.61 6.31 -6.86
CA TRP A 40 -7.75 6.77 -5.47
C TRP A 40 -8.90 7.77 -5.32
N LYS A 41 -9.12 8.63 -6.32
CA LYS A 41 -10.30 9.51 -6.39
C LYS A 41 -11.60 8.73 -6.56
N ALA A 42 -11.62 7.68 -7.39
CA ALA A 42 -12.79 6.83 -7.59
C ALA A 42 -13.21 6.11 -6.30
N VAL A 43 -12.23 5.55 -5.57
CA VAL A 43 -12.45 4.87 -4.28
C VAL A 43 -12.75 5.88 -3.15
N GLY A 44 -12.31 7.13 -3.29
CA GLY A 44 -12.55 8.20 -2.31
C GLY A 44 -11.52 8.23 -1.18
N MET A 45 -10.29 7.77 -1.44
CA MET A 45 -9.18 7.78 -0.50
C MET A 45 -8.04 8.67 -1.03
N PRO A 46 -7.25 9.32 -0.16
CA PRO A 46 -5.96 9.86 -0.56
C PRO A 46 -4.97 8.72 -0.86
N SER A 47 -4.11 8.89 -1.87
CA SER A 47 -3.15 7.84 -2.27
C SER A 47 -2.01 7.63 -1.28
N ARG A 48 -1.55 8.69 -0.60
CA ARG A 48 -0.41 8.65 0.34
C ARG A 48 -0.29 9.94 1.14
N GLY A 49 0.64 9.96 2.09
CA GLY A 49 1.07 11.14 2.82
C GLY A 49 0.17 11.51 4.00
N ALA A 50 0.40 12.69 4.58
CA ALA A 50 -0.25 13.11 5.83
C ALA A 50 -1.79 13.07 5.77
N LYS A 51 -2.38 13.38 4.62
CA LYS A 51 -3.83 13.34 4.41
C LYS A 51 -4.39 11.91 4.50
N LEU A 52 -3.68 10.92 3.96
CA LEU A 52 -4.04 9.51 4.12
C LEU A 52 -3.97 9.14 5.61
N HIS A 53 -2.87 9.48 6.28
CA HIS A 53 -2.67 9.14 7.69
C HIS A 53 -3.78 9.72 8.58
N GLN A 54 -4.19 10.96 8.31
CA GLN A 54 -5.31 11.60 9.01
C GLN A 54 -6.64 10.91 8.69
N THR A 55 -6.92 10.61 7.42
CA THR A 55 -8.15 9.90 7.02
C THR A 55 -8.25 8.52 7.68
N LEU A 56 -7.14 7.80 7.84
CA LEU A 56 -7.08 6.53 8.55
C LEU A 56 -7.39 6.70 10.05
N ARG A 57 -6.79 7.70 10.70
CA ARG A 57 -7.03 8.01 12.13
C ARG A 57 -8.45 8.46 12.41
N ASP A 58 -9.03 9.26 11.53
CA ASP A 58 -10.40 9.75 11.62
C ASP A 58 -11.43 8.67 11.21
N GLY A 59 -10.95 7.53 10.72
CA GLY A 59 -11.75 6.43 10.18
C GLY A 59 -12.29 6.73 8.79
N MET A 60 -12.33 5.75 7.89
CA MET A 60 -12.84 5.96 6.54
C MET A 60 -14.37 6.02 6.50
N PRO A 61 -14.97 6.84 5.62
CA PRO A 61 -16.40 6.80 5.34
C PRO A 61 -16.85 5.42 4.84
N TYR A 62 -18.07 5.00 5.19
CA TYR A 62 -18.62 3.72 4.74
C TYR A 62 -18.74 3.63 3.21
N THR A 63 -18.92 4.76 2.53
CA THR A 63 -18.97 4.84 1.06
C THR A 63 -17.70 4.37 0.37
N VAL A 64 -16.56 4.41 1.07
CA VAL A 64 -15.29 3.89 0.54
C VAL A 64 -15.38 2.38 0.32
N TYR A 65 -15.99 1.65 1.24
CA TYR A 65 -16.16 0.20 1.14
C TYR A 65 -17.05 -0.21 -0.05
N THR A 66 -18.14 0.52 -0.31
CA THR A 66 -19.02 0.23 -1.45
C THR A 66 -18.35 0.54 -2.78
N LYS A 67 -17.61 1.65 -2.86
CA LYS A 67 -16.81 2.00 -4.04
C LYS A 67 -15.71 0.99 -4.29
N LEU A 68 -15.02 0.53 -3.25
CA LEU A 68 -13.96 -0.47 -3.34
C LEU A 68 -14.48 -1.78 -3.94
N ALA A 69 -15.61 -2.28 -3.45
CA ALA A 69 -16.24 -3.49 -3.99
C ALA A 69 -16.62 -3.32 -5.47
N SER A 70 -17.19 -2.17 -5.82
CA SER A 70 -17.56 -1.86 -7.21
C SER A 70 -16.34 -1.80 -8.14
N VAL A 71 -15.24 -1.16 -7.71
CA VAL A 71 -14.01 -1.08 -8.51
C VAL A 71 -13.33 -2.44 -8.64
N ALA A 72 -13.38 -3.26 -7.60
CA ALA A 72 -12.84 -4.62 -7.60
C ALA A 72 -13.68 -5.64 -8.40
N GLY A 73 -14.91 -5.28 -8.79
CA GLY A 73 -15.85 -6.23 -9.39
C GLY A 73 -16.25 -7.36 -8.44
N LEU A 74 -16.32 -7.08 -7.13
CA LEU A 74 -16.66 -8.04 -6.08
C LEU A 74 -18.00 -7.70 -5.46
N GLU A 75 -18.71 -8.72 -4.96
CA GLU A 75 -19.82 -8.45 -4.07
C GLU A 75 -19.33 -7.90 -2.73
N LEU A 76 -20.15 -7.07 -2.07
CA LEU A 76 -19.85 -6.57 -0.73
C LEU A 76 -19.52 -7.72 0.24
N LYS A 77 -20.29 -8.82 0.18
CA LYS A 77 -20.05 -9.98 1.06
C LYS A 77 -18.71 -10.66 0.81
N GLU A 78 -18.19 -10.64 -0.41
CA GLU A 78 -16.88 -11.19 -0.72
C GLU A 78 -15.78 -10.29 -0.18
N LEU A 79 -15.87 -8.98 -0.43
CA LEU A 79 -14.91 -8.02 0.11
C LEU A 79 -14.82 -8.11 1.64
N ALA A 80 -15.96 -8.24 2.33
CA ALA A 80 -16.03 -8.42 3.78
C ALA A 80 -15.16 -9.58 4.30
N LYS A 81 -15.11 -10.69 3.56
CA LYS A 81 -14.28 -11.86 3.91
C LYS A 81 -12.80 -11.53 3.83
N TYR A 82 -12.38 -10.83 2.77
CA TYR A 82 -10.97 -10.50 2.54
C TYR A 82 -10.43 -9.44 3.50
N ILE A 83 -11.25 -8.45 3.87
CA ILE A 83 -10.87 -7.43 4.86
C ILE A 83 -11.10 -7.88 6.31
N ILE A 84 -11.59 -9.11 6.53
CA ILE A 84 -11.81 -9.72 7.86
C ILE A 84 -12.68 -8.81 8.75
N ILE A 85 -13.75 -8.24 8.19
CA ILE A 85 -14.74 -7.47 8.97
C ILE A 85 -16.04 -8.27 9.06
N PRO A 86 -16.47 -8.67 10.26
CA PRO A 86 -17.72 -9.39 10.44
C PRO A 86 -18.92 -8.62 9.89
N GLN A 87 -19.90 -9.33 9.33
CA GLN A 87 -21.10 -8.72 8.74
C GLN A 87 -21.87 -7.83 9.74
N ALA A 88 -21.98 -8.24 11.00
CA ALA A 88 -22.62 -7.43 12.04
C ALA A 88 -21.90 -6.08 12.26
N THR A 89 -20.57 -6.09 12.20
CA THR A 89 -19.76 -4.86 12.28
C THR A 89 -20.00 -3.97 11.06
N LEU A 90 -20.07 -4.53 9.85
CA LEU A 90 -20.39 -3.77 8.64
C LEU A 90 -21.78 -3.13 8.71
N GLN A 91 -22.79 -3.86 9.17
CA GLN A 91 -24.14 -3.32 9.37
C GLN A 91 -24.14 -2.14 10.36
N ARG A 92 -23.37 -2.26 11.45
CA ARG A 92 -23.17 -1.15 12.39
C ARG A 92 -22.45 0.02 11.73
N ARG A 93 -21.43 -0.22 10.88
CA ARG A 93 -20.70 0.85 10.17
C ARG A 93 -21.55 1.53 9.10
N ALA A 94 -22.45 0.80 8.45
CA ALA A 94 -23.42 1.38 7.53
C ALA A 94 -24.32 2.40 8.23
N LYS A 95 -24.74 2.13 9.47
CA LYS A 95 -25.54 3.06 10.29
C LYS A 95 -24.72 4.24 10.84
N LEU A 96 -23.51 3.98 11.33
CA LEU A 96 -22.61 5.02 11.89
C LEU A 96 -21.92 5.87 10.82
N GLY A 97 -21.87 5.39 9.57
CA GLY A 97 -21.26 6.07 8.43
C GLY A 97 -19.74 6.00 8.35
N ARG A 98 -19.02 5.46 9.36
CA ARG A 98 -17.55 5.40 9.39
C ARG A 98 -16.98 4.11 9.99
N PHE A 99 -15.82 3.72 9.48
CA PHE A 99 -14.99 2.62 9.98
C PHE A 99 -14.07 3.07 11.12
N LYS A 100 -13.60 2.14 11.94
CA LYS A 100 -12.50 2.39 12.89
C LYS A 100 -11.15 2.46 12.17
N VAL A 101 -10.12 2.90 12.87
CA VAL A 101 -8.74 2.99 12.36
C VAL A 101 -8.23 1.66 11.82
N ASP A 102 -8.41 0.57 12.57
CA ASP A 102 -7.97 -0.78 12.19
C ASP A 102 -8.74 -1.33 10.97
N GLU A 103 -10.05 -1.07 10.91
CA GLU A 103 -10.89 -1.43 9.77
C GLU A 103 -10.52 -0.61 8.52
N SER A 104 -10.19 0.66 8.71
CA SER A 104 -9.76 1.58 7.64
C SER A 104 -8.40 1.19 7.06
N ASP A 105 -7.48 0.75 7.92
CA ASP A 105 -6.18 0.21 7.50
C ASP A 105 -6.35 -1.02 6.60
N ARG A 106 -7.26 -1.94 6.95
CA ARG A 106 -7.57 -3.11 6.11
C ARG A 106 -8.16 -2.74 4.76
N LEU A 107 -9.06 -1.75 4.72
CA LEU A 107 -9.61 -1.22 3.47
C LEU A 107 -8.51 -0.60 2.60
N TYR A 108 -7.59 0.16 3.21
CA TYR A 108 -6.47 0.75 2.50
C TYR A 108 -5.54 -0.33 1.91
N ARG A 109 -5.16 -1.34 2.70
CA ARG A 109 -4.34 -2.47 2.21
C ARG A 109 -4.98 -3.18 1.03
N PHE A 110 -6.29 -3.45 1.10
CA PHE A 110 -7.00 -4.02 -0.04
C PHE A 110 -6.95 -3.12 -1.27
N ALA A 111 -7.17 -1.82 -1.10
CA ALA A 111 -7.12 -0.84 -2.18
C ALA A 111 -5.73 -0.76 -2.83
N GLU A 112 -4.68 -0.81 -2.02
CA GLU A 112 -3.29 -0.76 -2.46
C GLU A 112 -2.92 -1.99 -3.30
N VAL A 113 -3.26 -3.20 -2.81
CA VAL A 113 -3.06 -4.45 -3.55
C VAL A 113 -3.89 -4.50 -4.84
N LEU A 114 -5.15 -4.06 -4.80
CA LEU A 114 -6.00 -4.01 -5.99
C LEU A 114 -5.43 -3.05 -7.04
N LYS A 115 -4.98 -1.86 -6.62
CA LYS A 115 -4.36 -0.87 -7.50
C LYS A 115 -3.09 -1.44 -8.12
N ALA A 116 -2.20 -2.01 -7.31
CA ALA A 116 -0.95 -2.60 -7.80
C ALA A 116 -1.21 -3.73 -8.79
N ALA A 117 -2.16 -4.64 -8.50
CA ALA A 117 -2.53 -5.69 -9.42
C ALA A 117 -3.15 -5.13 -10.72
N THR A 118 -3.97 -4.08 -10.63
CA THR A 118 -4.55 -3.43 -11.81
C THR A 118 -3.48 -2.81 -12.69
N ASP A 119 -2.49 -2.15 -12.09
CA ASP A 119 -1.37 -1.54 -12.81
C ASP A 119 -0.45 -2.60 -13.45
N LEU A 120 -0.20 -3.73 -12.76
CA LEU A 120 0.55 -4.87 -13.30
C LEU A 120 -0.04 -5.40 -14.61
N PHE A 121 -1.37 -5.35 -14.75
CA PHE A 121 -2.08 -5.75 -15.96
C PHE A 121 -2.51 -4.56 -16.82
N GLU A 122 -1.78 -3.44 -16.75
CA GLU A 122 -1.96 -2.25 -17.61
C GLU A 122 -3.39 -1.66 -17.58
N GLY A 123 -4.08 -1.79 -16.45
CA GLY A 123 -5.44 -1.31 -16.27
C GLY A 123 -6.53 -2.36 -16.55
N ASP A 124 -6.19 -3.57 -16.97
CA ASP A 124 -7.13 -4.67 -17.19
C ASP A 124 -7.65 -5.22 -15.85
N LYS A 125 -8.81 -4.70 -15.44
CA LYS A 125 -9.47 -5.05 -14.18
C LYS A 125 -9.85 -6.52 -14.09
N GLU A 126 -10.21 -7.16 -15.20
CA GLU A 126 -10.65 -8.56 -15.16
C GLU A 126 -9.44 -9.49 -14.98
N ARG A 127 -8.33 -9.23 -15.68
CA ARG A 127 -7.07 -9.95 -15.44
C ARG A 127 -6.54 -9.73 -14.02
N ALA A 128 -6.58 -8.49 -13.52
CA ALA A 128 -6.19 -8.20 -12.15
C ALA A 128 -7.06 -8.96 -11.14
N ARG A 129 -8.39 -8.96 -11.32
CA ARG A 129 -9.33 -9.72 -10.48
C ARG A 129 -9.03 -11.21 -10.52
N GLN A 130 -8.82 -11.79 -11.70
CA GLN A 130 -8.47 -13.20 -11.86
C GLN A 130 -7.15 -13.53 -11.16
N TRP A 131 -6.12 -12.71 -11.32
CA TRP A 131 -4.85 -12.93 -10.65
C TRP A 131 -4.98 -12.88 -9.12
N LEU A 132 -5.75 -11.91 -8.60
CA LEU A 132 -6.02 -11.77 -7.18
C LEU A 132 -6.76 -12.99 -6.59
N LEU A 133 -7.67 -13.58 -7.35
CA LEU A 133 -8.54 -14.68 -6.92
C LEU A 133 -7.95 -16.08 -7.17
N ASN A 134 -6.79 -16.20 -7.81
CA ASN A 134 -6.15 -17.48 -8.12
C ASN A 134 -4.86 -17.70 -7.33
N PRO A 135 -4.47 -18.96 -7.06
CA PRO A 135 -3.16 -19.31 -6.51
C PRO A 135 -2.00 -18.74 -7.33
N VAL A 136 -1.07 -18.05 -6.67
CA VAL A 136 0.14 -17.50 -7.31
C VAL A 136 1.38 -18.24 -6.82
N ARG A 137 2.16 -18.82 -7.74
CA ARG A 137 3.36 -19.61 -7.41
C ARG A 137 4.39 -18.80 -6.60
N GLY A 138 4.60 -17.53 -6.96
CA GLY A 138 5.50 -16.62 -6.24
C GLY A 138 5.06 -16.29 -4.81
N LEU A 139 3.84 -16.68 -4.41
CA LEU A 139 3.28 -16.54 -3.06
C LEU A 139 3.08 -17.91 -2.39
N GLY A 140 3.82 -18.93 -2.81
CA GLY A 140 3.70 -20.29 -2.26
C GLY A 140 2.36 -20.95 -2.59
N GLY A 141 1.72 -20.56 -3.70
CA GLY A 141 0.42 -21.11 -4.11
C GLY A 141 -0.77 -20.52 -3.35
N ARG A 142 -0.57 -19.44 -2.58
CA ARG A 142 -1.68 -18.71 -1.94
C ARG A 142 -2.30 -17.71 -2.89
N ARG A 143 -3.56 -17.37 -2.63
CA ARG A 143 -4.29 -16.34 -3.38
C ARG A 143 -3.94 -14.96 -2.82
N PRO A 144 -3.58 -13.97 -3.67
CA PRO A 144 -3.29 -12.62 -3.20
C PRO A 144 -4.38 -12.01 -2.32
N VAL A 145 -5.68 -12.24 -2.63
CA VAL A 145 -6.79 -11.71 -1.80
C VAL A 145 -6.80 -12.24 -0.36
N GLU A 146 -6.30 -13.44 -0.11
CA GLU A 146 -6.25 -14.03 1.24
C GLU A 146 -5.09 -13.47 2.06
N MET A 147 -4.08 -12.96 1.37
CA MET A 147 -2.87 -12.36 1.96
C MET A 147 -3.09 -10.89 2.36
N ILE A 148 -4.24 -10.30 2.05
CA ILE A 148 -4.61 -8.94 2.50
C ILE A 148 -4.90 -8.91 4.01
N ALA A 149 -5.14 -10.07 4.61
CA ALA A 149 -5.44 -10.27 6.03
C ALA A 149 -4.47 -9.51 6.96
N THR A 150 -3.17 -9.61 6.69
CA THR A 150 -2.12 -9.01 7.52
C THR A 150 -1.28 -8.02 6.71
N SER A 151 -0.63 -7.07 7.38
CA SER A 151 0.24 -6.10 6.72
C SER A 151 1.44 -6.80 6.06
N ALA A 152 2.07 -7.74 6.77
CA ALA A 152 3.23 -8.47 6.27
C ALA A 152 2.91 -9.29 5.01
N GLU A 153 1.78 -9.99 4.98
CA GLU A 153 1.37 -10.74 3.79
C GLU A 153 0.98 -9.82 2.62
N ALA A 154 0.31 -8.69 2.89
CA ALA A 154 0.01 -7.71 1.86
C ALA A 154 1.29 -7.10 1.25
N THR A 155 2.31 -6.80 2.08
CA THR A 155 3.63 -6.39 1.62
C THR A 155 4.26 -7.45 0.73
N ALA A 156 4.20 -8.73 1.09
CA ALA A 156 4.73 -9.80 0.24
C ALA A 156 4.06 -9.87 -1.15
N VAL A 157 2.75 -9.58 -1.23
CA VAL A 157 2.04 -9.46 -2.50
C VAL A 157 2.56 -8.27 -3.32
N LEU A 158 2.68 -7.10 -2.70
CA LEU A 158 3.17 -5.89 -3.36
C LEU A 158 4.62 -6.04 -3.83
N ASP A 159 5.48 -6.65 -3.02
CA ASP A 159 6.87 -6.93 -3.37
C ASP A 159 6.97 -7.91 -4.55
N LEU A 160 6.08 -8.92 -4.61
CA LEU A 160 6.00 -9.79 -5.77
C LEU A 160 5.57 -9.01 -7.02
N ILE A 161 4.54 -8.16 -6.93
CA ILE A 161 4.09 -7.34 -8.06
C ILE A 161 5.23 -6.46 -8.57
N GLY A 162 5.94 -5.76 -7.69
CA GLY A 162 7.08 -4.92 -8.08
C GLY A 162 8.18 -5.72 -8.79
N ARG A 163 8.48 -6.94 -8.33
CA ARG A 163 9.42 -7.83 -9.04
C ARG A 163 8.92 -8.24 -10.43
N LEU A 164 7.63 -8.54 -10.57
CA LEU A 164 7.01 -8.89 -11.86
C LEU A 164 7.05 -7.71 -12.85
N GLU A 165 6.78 -6.49 -12.39
CA GLU A 165 6.86 -5.27 -13.22
C GLU A 165 8.28 -5.01 -13.76
N HIS A 166 9.30 -5.36 -12.98
CA HIS A 166 10.70 -5.22 -13.38
C HIS A 166 11.29 -6.46 -14.06
N GLY A 167 10.49 -7.51 -14.32
CA GLY A 167 10.95 -8.74 -14.96
C GLY A 167 11.94 -9.55 -14.12
N ILE A 168 11.96 -9.37 -12.80
CA ILE A 168 12.84 -10.07 -11.88
C ILE A 168 12.16 -11.38 -11.48
N PHE A 169 12.55 -12.48 -12.13
CA PHE A 169 12.11 -13.83 -11.77
C PHE A 169 13.09 -14.44 -10.75
N ALA A 170 12.59 -14.96 -9.62
CA ALA A 170 13.35 -15.69 -8.61
C ALA A 170 12.97 -17.18 -8.63
#